data_AF-A0A0C2YJK8-F1
#
_entry.id   AF-A0A0C2YJK8-F1
#
_cell.length_a   1.000
_cell.length_b   1.000
_cell.length_c   1.000
_cell.angle_alpha   90.00
_cell.angle_beta   90.00
_cell.angle_gamma   90.00
#
_symmetry.space_group_name_H-M   'P 1'
#
loop_
_entity.id
_entity.type
_entity.pdbx_description
1 polymer ?
#
loop_
_entity_poly.entity_id
_entity_poly.type
_entity_poly.pdbx_seq_one_letter_code
_entity_poly.pdbx_strand_id
1 'polypeptide(L)'
;IYHSTTATFVSPSDPCGVGCAFCETIKATQYWFCGAEHYDTVFMNTDDTCKGMQVMEVAWLVCLFSLPCTNSVSYSCALVHWFDYVMDKPDELTRMWMVKPSFLDDNT
;
A
#
# COMPACT_ATOMS: atom_id res chain seq x y z
N ILE A 1 15.63 2.82 8.27
CA ILE A 1 15.03 2.25 7.04
C ILE A 1 14.70 0.80 7.35
N TYR A 2 13.52 0.34 6.96
CA TYR A 2 13.02 -1.00 7.14
C TYR A 2 12.69 -1.59 5.77
N HIS A 3 13.04 -2.86 5.55
CA HIS A 3 12.83 -3.52 4.26
C HIS A 3 11.47 -4.22 4.15
N SER A 4 10.79 -4.41 5.28
CA SER A 4 9.46 -4.99 5.34
C SER A 4 8.75 -4.55 6.62
N THR A 5 7.43 -4.61 6.59
CA THR A 5 6.55 -4.52 7.76
C THR A 5 5.54 -5.65 7.72
N THR A 6 4.90 -5.93 8.83
CA THR A 6 3.90 -6.98 8.94
C THR A 6 2.58 -6.38 9.40
N ALA A 7 1.51 -6.64 8.66
CA ALA A 7 0.16 -6.26 8.99
C ALA A 7 -0.59 -7.50 9.50
N THR A 8 -1.28 -7.36 10.64
CA THR A 8 -2.11 -8.42 11.19
C THR A 8 -3.56 -7.95 11.24
N PHE A 9 -4.47 -8.69 10.61
CA PHE A 9 -5.88 -8.32 10.53
C PHE A 9 -6.79 -9.54 10.67
N VAL A 10 -8.04 -9.32 11.07
CA VAL A 10 -9.07 -10.37 11.16
C VAL A 10 -10.10 -10.10 10.07
N SER A 11 -10.27 -11.04 9.14
CA SER A 11 -11.29 -10.93 8.11
C SER A 11 -12.64 -11.42 8.63
N PRO A 12 -13.70 -10.59 8.62
CA PRO A 12 -15.02 -10.98 9.14
C PRO A 12 -15.67 -12.16 8.41
N SER A 13 -15.26 -12.41 7.17
CA SER A 13 -15.80 -13.47 6.31
C SER A 13 -14.99 -14.77 6.36
N ASP A 14 -13.93 -14.83 7.18
CA ASP A 14 -13.06 -16.00 7.25
C ASP A 14 -13.78 -17.19 7.92
N PRO A 15 -13.92 -18.35 7.24
CA PRO A 15 -14.51 -19.54 7.82
C PRO A 15 -13.68 -20.15 8.96
N CYS A 16 -12.43 -19.71 9.19
CA CYS A 16 -11.55 -20.28 10.22
C CYS A 16 -11.99 -19.99 11.68
N GLY A 17 -13.06 -19.21 11.91
CA GLY A 17 -13.70 -19.06 13.21
C GLY A 17 -13.18 -17.88 14.05
N VAL A 18 -13.76 -17.70 15.23
CA VAL A 18 -13.47 -16.56 16.13
C VAL A 18 -12.04 -16.68 16.67
N GLY A 19 -11.15 -15.79 16.23
CA GLY A 19 -9.78 -15.67 16.76
C GLY A 19 -8.66 -15.88 15.74
N CYS A 20 -8.96 -16.25 14.49
CA CYS A 20 -7.95 -16.32 13.44
C CYS A 20 -7.61 -14.92 12.91
N ALA A 21 -6.33 -14.55 13.02
CA ALA A 21 -5.79 -13.34 12.42
C ALA A 21 -4.87 -13.72 11.26
N PHE A 22 -5.08 -13.08 10.12
CA PHE A 22 -4.16 -13.12 8.99
C PHE A 22 -2.97 -12.24 9.27
N CYS A 23 -1.83 -12.66 8.76
CA CYS A 23 -0.57 -11.97 8.89
C CYS A 23 0.02 -11.82 7.49
N GLU A 24 0.04 -10.59 6.98
CA GLU A 24 0.60 -10.26 5.68
C GLU A 24 1.89 -9.49 5.88
N THR A 25 2.92 -9.87 5.12
CA THR A 25 4.21 -9.16 5.13
C THR A 25 4.27 -8.26 3.91
N ILE A 26 4.36 -6.97 4.15
CA ILE A 26 4.50 -5.94 3.13
C ILE A 26 5.99 -5.63 2.98
N LYS A 27 6.49 -5.65 1.75
CA LYS A 27 7.90 -5.50 1.41
C LYS A 27 8.17 -4.22 0.63
N ALA A 28 9.28 -3.60 0.98
CA ALA A 28 9.90 -2.49 0.29
C ALA A 28 11.36 -2.85 0.02
N THR A 29 11.56 -3.86 -0.85
CA THR A 29 12.88 -4.47 -1.06
C THR A 29 13.50 -3.98 -2.36
N GLN A 30 14.50 -3.11 -2.25
CA GLN A 30 15.22 -2.53 -3.39
C GLN A 30 16.04 -3.57 -4.19
N TYR A 31 16.38 -4.71 -3.57
CA TYR A 31 17.16 -5.77 -4.21
C TYR A 31 16.58 -7.14 -3.90
N TRP A 32 15.85 -7.71 -4.86
CA TRP A 32 15.33 -9.08 -4.75
C TRP A 32 16.15 -10.03 -5.61
N PHE A 33 16.93 -10.91 -4.97
CA PHE A 33 17.72 -12.00 -5.61
C PHE A 33 18.66 -11.52 -6.74
N CYS A 34 19.40 -10.43 -6.55
CA CYS A 34 20.22 -9.79 -7.60
C CYS A 34 19.43 -9.36 -8.86
N GLY A 35 18.11 -9.25 -8.76
CA GLY A 35 17.20 -8.79 -9.80
C GLY A 35 16.64 -7.40 -9.52
N ALA A 36 15.53 -7.08 -10.18
CA ALA A 36 14.84 -5.81 -10.06
C ALA A 36 14.30 -5.57 -8.64
N GLU A 37 14.08 -4.30 -8.34
CA GLU A 37 13.40 -3.85 -7.13
C GLU A 37 11.98 -4.44 -7.04
N HIS A 38 11.58 -4.83 -5.83
CA HIS A 38 10.24 -5.34 -5.54
C HIS A 38 9.59 -4.48 -4.47
N TYR A 39 8.64 -3.67 -4.90
CA TYR A 39 7.82 -2.82 -4.06
C TYR A 39 6.39 -3.34 -4.08
N ASP A 40 5.82 -3.54 -2.89
CA ASP A 40 4.44 -3.99 -2.80
C ASP A 40 3.48 -2.83 -3.08
N THR A 41 2.33 -3.15 -3.69
CA THR A 41 1.23 -2.20 -3.88
C THR A 41 0.34 -2.21 -2.65
N VAL A 42 0.00 -1.04 -2.14
CA VAL A 42 -0.81 -0.86 -0.93
C VAL A 42 -2.02 0.02 -1.21
N PHE A 43 -3.12 -0.28 -0.52
CA PHE A 43 -4.27 0.61 -0.41
C PHE A 43 -4.11 1.52 0.80
N MET A 44 -4.34 2.80 0.62
CA MET A 44 -4.35 3.78 1.70
C MET A 44 -5.72 4.41 1.81
N ASN A 45 -6.20 4.51 3.05
CA ASN A 45 -7.39 5.30 3.34
C ASN A 45 -6.95 6.74 3.61
N THR A 46 -7.33 7.67 2.74
CA THR A 46 -7.01 9.10 2.90
C THR A 46 -8.14 9.90 3.54
N ASP A 47 -9.37 9.38 3.57
CA ASP A 47 -10.52 10.06 4.15
C ASP A 47 -11.46 9.08 4.87
N ASP A 48 -11.58 9.24 6.19
CA ASP A 48 -12.43 8.40 7.04
C ASP A 48 -13.94 8.71 6.90
N THR A 49 -14.33 9.72 6.13
CA THR A 49 -15.74 10.12 6.00
C THR A 49 -16.55 9.17 5.13
N CYS A 50 -15.91 8.43 4.22
CA CYS A 50 -16.55 7.62 3.21
C CYS A 50 -16.08 6.17 3.27
N LYS A 51 -16.91 5.22 2.81
CA LYS A 51 -16.62 3.79 2.88
C LYS A 51 -16.39 3.19 1.49
N GLY A 52 -15.38 2.34 1.39
CA GLY A 52 -15.12 1.50 0.23
C GLY A 52 -14.02 2.01 -0.69
N MET A 53 -13.89 1.36 -1.85
CA MET A 53 -12.78 1.57 -2.78
C MET A 53 -12.73 2.98 -3.39
N GLN A 54 -13.87 3.69 -3.42
CA GLN A 54 -13.93 5.06 -3.96
C GLN A 54 -13.10 6.07 -3.18
N VAL A 55 -12.72 5.74 -1.95
CA VAL A 55 -11.96 6.61 -1.04
C VAL A 55 -10.63 5.98 -0.62
N MET A 56 -10.33 4.81 -1.17
CA MET A 56 -9.00 4.24 -1.07
C MET A 56 -8.14 4.81 -2.18
N GLU A 57 -6.95 5.27 -1.84
CA GLU A 57 -5.92 5.59 -2.81
C GLU A 57 -5.00 4.38 -2.97
N VAL A 58 -4.38 4.27 -4.15
CA VAL A 58 -3.47 3.17 -4.47
C VAL A 58 -2.06 3.74 -4.59
N ALA A 59 -1.10 3.06 -3.97
CA ALA A 59 0.29 3.46 -4.06
C ALA A 59 1.26 2.28 -4.09
N TRP A 60 2.44 2.49 -4.66
CA TRP A 60 3.59 1.61 -4.50
C TRP A 60 4.42 2.01 -3.31
N LEU A 61 4.72 1.04 -2.44
CA LEU A 61 5.52 1.27 -1.26
C LEU A 61 7.01 1.22 -1.58
N VAL A 62 7.66 2.38 -1.60
CA VAL A 62 9.08 2.51 -1.96
C VAL A 62 9.99 2.25 -0.76
N CYS A 63 9.64 2.78 0.40
CA CYS A 63 10.50 2.70 1.58
C CYS A 63 9.69 2.83 2.87
N LEU A 64 10.09 2.08 3.90
CA LEU A 64 9.60 2.23 5.25
C LEU A 64 10.70 2.81 6.13
N PHE A 65 10.40 3.81 6.94
CA PHE A 65 11.38 4.43 7.81
C PHE A 65 10.74 5.00 9.07
N SER A 66 11.56 5.36 10.04
CA SER A 66 11.10 6.06 11.23
C SER A 66 11.62 7.49 11.21
N LEU A 67 10.72 8.46 11.39
CA LEU A 67 11.03 9.88 11.42
C LEU A 67 11.04 10.37 12.88
N PRO A 68 12.18 10.82 13.41
CA PRO A 68 12.24 11.41 14.74
C PRO A 68 11.67 12.83 14.72
N CYS A 69 10.79 13.15 15.68
CA CYS A 69 10.18 14.46 15.84
C CYS A 69 10.64 15.14 17.14
N THR A 70 10.48 16.47 17.19
CA THR A 70 10.62 17.25 18.43
C THR A 70 9.69 16.67 19.49
N ASN A 71 10.22 16.43 20.69
CA ASN A 71 9.62 15.69 21.83
C ASN A 71 10.01 14.21 21.95
N SER A 72 11.11 13.76 21.32
CA SER A 72 11.62 12.38 21.44
C SER A 72 10.64 11.28 21.00
N VAL A 73 9.63 11.66 20.21
CA VAL A 73 8.68 10.74 19.59
C VAL A 73 9.15 10.42 18.19
N SER A 74 9.20 9.14 17.84
CA SER A 74 9.51 8.69 16.49
C SER A 74 8.25 8.13 15.84
N TYR A 75 7.94 8.61 14.63
CA TYR A 75 6.78 8.15 13.86
C TYR A 75 7.22 7.12 12.84
N SER A 76 6.42 6.07 12.67
CA SER A 76 6.58 5.15 11.54
C SER A 76 6.02 5.80 10.29
N CYS A 77 6.82 5.85 9.24
CA CYS A 77 6.49 6.52 7.99
C CYS A 77 6.76 5.59 6.80
N ALA A 78 5.98 5.81 5.74
CA ALA A 78 6.14 5.15 4.45
C ALA A 78 6.38 6.22 3.38
N LEU A 79 7.35 5.98 2.50
CA LEU A 79 7.49 6.69 1.24
C LEU A 79 6.78 5.89 0.16
N VAL A 80 5.93 6.56 -0.61
CA VAL A 80 5.02 5.93 -1.55
C VAL A 80 5.02 6.67 -2.88
N HIS A 81 4.80 5.92 -3.94
CA HIS A 81 4.53 6.41 -5.29
C HIS A 81 3.05 6.25 -5.59
N TRP A 82 2.35 7.37 -5.80
CA TRP A 82 0.91 7.37 -5.98
C TRP A 82 0.49 6.87 -7.37
N PHE A 83 -0.73 6.34 -7.41
CA PHE A 83 -1.43 6.01 -8.64
C PHE A 83 -2.70 6.84 -8.77
N ASP A 84 -2.97 7.27 -10.00
CA ASP A 84 -4.24 7.87 -10.37
C ASP A 84 -5.18 6.81 -10.95
N TYR A 85 -6.46 6.92 -10.63
CA TYR A 85 -7.49 6.14 -11.32
C TYR A 85 -7.58 6.57 -12.78
N VAL A 86 -7.62 5.58 -13.68
CA VAL A 86 -7.81 5.83 -15.12
C VAL A 86 -9.25 6.26 -15.40
N MET A 87 -10.20 5.74 -14.62
CA MET A 87 -11.62 6.06 -14.69
C MET A 87 -12.24 6.01 -13.29
N ASP A 88 -13.32 6.78 -13.07
CA ASP A 88 -14.09 6.80 -11.82
C ASP A 88 -14.98 5.56 -11.62
N LYS A 89 -14.82 4.54 -12.46
CA LYS A 89 -15.55 3.27 -12.39
C LYS A 89 -14.62 2.09 -12.71
N PRO A 90 -14.92 0.90 -12.16
CA PRO A 90 -14.20 -0.30 -12.55
C PRO A 90 -14.40 -0.58 -14.05
N ASP A 91 -13.38 -1.17 -14.65
CA ASP A 91 -13.40 -1.62 -16.04
C ASP A 91 -14.55 -2.63 -16.27
N GLU A 92 -15.25 -2.51 -17.39
CA GLU A 92 -16.50 -3.25 -17.62
C GLU A 92 -16.25 -4.75 -17.82
N LEU A 93 -15.08 -5.12 -18.37
CA LEU A 93 -14.70 -6.49 -18.68
C LEU A 93 -14.13 -7.20 -17.45
N THR A 94 -13.14 -6.60 -16.80
CA THR A 94 -12.42 -7.19 -15.66
C THR A 94 -13.13 -6.96 -14.33
N ARG A 95 -14.01 -5.95 -14.26
CA ARG A 95 -14.62 -5.44 -13.01
C ARG A 95 -13.60 -4.96 -11.99
N MET A 96 -12.38 -4.63 -12.44
CA MET A 96 -11.29 -4.12 -11.60
C MET A 96 -11.10 -2.62 -11.79
N TRP A 97 -10.58 -1.95 -10.75
CA TRP A 97 -10.17 -0.56 -10.85
C TRP A 97 -8.84 -0.48 -11.59
N MET A 98 -8.80 0.32 -12.66
CA MET A 98 -7.60 0.55 -13.44
C MET A 98 -6.88 1.79 -12.91
N VAL A 99 -5.58 1.64 -12.68
CA VAL A 99 -4.73 2.68 -12.12
C VAL A 99 -3.49 2.89 -12.98
N LYS A 100 -2.95 4.10 -12.99
CA LYS A 100 -1.71 4.46 -13.66
C LYS A 100 -0.79 5.25 -12.70
N PRO A 101 0.55 5.17 -12.81
CA PRO A 101 1.43 6.00 -12.01
C PRO A 101 1.07 7.48 -12.17
N SER A 102 1.03 8.24 -11.07
CA SER A 102 0.69 9.67 -11.09
C SER A 102 1.89 10.56 -11.45
N PHE A 103 3.11 10.02 -11.38
CA PHE A 103 4.32 10.69 -11.81
C PHE A 103 4.65 10.29 -13.26
N LEU A 104 5.03 11.28 -14.07
CA LEU A 104 5.67 11.02 -15.36
C LEU A 104 7.05 10.45 -15.07
N ASP A 105 7.33 9.27 -15.62
CA ASP A 105 8.69 8.79 -15.73
C ASP A 105 9.37 9.72 -16.75
N ASP A 106 10.11 10.72 -16.27
CA ASP A 106 11.00 11.53 -17.10
C ASP A 106 12.14 10.61 -17.55
N ASN A 107 11.85 9.78 -18.55
CA ASN A 107 12.75 8.84 -19.17
C ASN A 107 14.00 9.59 -19.65
N THR A 108 15.05 9.57 -18.81
CA THR A 108 16.38 10.14 -19.07
C THR A 108 17.40 9.02 -19.07
#